data_AF-A0A927PA73-F1
#
_entry.id   AF-A0A927PA73-F1
#
_cell.length_a   1.000
_cell.length_b   1.000
_cell.length_c   1.000
_cell.angle_alpha   90.00
_cell.angle_beta   90.00
_cell.angle_gamma   90.00
#
_symmetry.space_group_name_H-M   'P 1'
#
loop_
_entity.id
_entity.type
_entity.pdbx_description
1 polymer ?
#
loop_
_entity_poly.entity_id
_entity_poly.type
_entity_poly.pdbx_seq_one_letter_code
_entity_poly.pdbx_strand_id
1 'polypeptide(L)'
;MAFTPKKQAYNASINAVTLGVGEKSIVIGGENVLPFYTFDAEIANSPKIAIEISDKGMAALQTPGMKAAFEGCATVADMAKKAEEIQGVSAVCLYFESADPNGDNMPTEECVAIAKAAADATSLPIIVMGCKNVEKDAELFSKVSEALQGKNIVVLAAREENYKTVGASAGMAYNQKVGAESAVDINLAKQLNVLLSQLGVPAQS
;
A
#
# COMPACT_ATOMS: atom_id res chain seq x y z
N MET A 1 -46.70 3.54 18.87
CA MET A 1 -46.25 3.52 17.47
C MET A 1 -45.00 2.69 17.37
N ALA A 2 -44.82 1.91 16.30
CA ALA A 2 -43.57 1.21 16.05
C ALA A 2 -42.51 2.21 15.58
N PHE A 3 -41.29 2.09 16.10
CA PHE A 3 -40.15 2.88 15.62
C PHE A 3 -39.81 2.47 14.18
N THR A 4 -39.61 3.45 13.30
CA THR A 4 -39.11 3.23 11.93
C THR A 4 -37.77 3.96 11.79
N PRO A 5 -36.65 3.24 11.64
CA PRO A 5 -35.34 3.87 11.46
C PRO A 5 -35.28 4.62 10.13
N LYS A 6 -34.72 5.84 10.15
CA LYS A 6 -34.42 6.59 8.94
C LYS A 6 -33.06 6.15 8.42
N LYS A 7 -33.05 5.44 7.29
CA LYS A 7 -31.81 5.03 6.64
C LYS A 7 -31.12 6.21 5.99
N GLN A 8 -29.79 6.27 6.10
CA GLN A 8 -28.97 7.31 5.50
C GLN A 8 -27.88 6.72 4.60
N ALA A 9 -28.25 6.40 3.36
CA ALA A 9 -27.30 6.05 2.30
C ALA A 9 -26.98 7.28 1.44
N TYR A 10 -25.73 7.46 1.05
CA TYR A 10 -25.28 8.55 0.19
C TYR A 10 -25.37 8.15 -1.29
N ASN A 11 -25.67 9.13 -2.16
CA ASN A 11 -25.72 8.92 -3.61
C ASN A 11 -24.33 8.68 -4.23
N ALA A 12 -23.28 9.16 -3.57
CA ALA A 12 -21.89 8.94 -3.95
C ALA A 12 -21.27 7.88 -3.04
N SER A 13 -20.30 7.15 -3.58
CA SER A 13 -19.50 6.16 -2.85
C SER A 13 -18.02 6.53 -2.88
N ILE A 14 -17.27 6.01 -1.93
CA ILE A 14 -15.81 5.96 -2.02
C ILE A 14 -15.44 5.07 -3.22
N ASN A 15 -14.36 5.40 -3.93
CA ASN A 15 -13.87 4.55 -5.01
C ASN A 15 -13.53 3.16 -4.48
N ALA A 16 -13.93 2.12 -5.22
CA ALA A 16 -13.46 0.76 -4.96
C ALA A 16 -12.11 0.56 -5.66
N VAL A 17 -11.09 0.15 -4.92
CA VAL A 17 -9.72 -0.05 -5.43
C VAL A 17 -9.32 -1.50 -5.20
N THR A 18 -8.94 -2.18 -6.28
CA THR A 18 -8.41 -3.56 -6.22
C THR A 18 -6.89 -3.53 -6.09
N LEU A 19 -6.35 -4.26 -5.13
CA LEU A 19 -4.91 -4.43 -4.87
C LEU A 19 -4.50 -5.88 -5.08
N GLY A 20 -3.30 -6.08 -5.62
CA GLY A 20 -2.78 -7.40 -5.96
C GLY A 20 -3.47 -8.02 -7.17
N VAL A 21 -3.16 -9.28 -7.42
CA VAL A 21 -3.66 -10.08 -8.55
C VAL A 21 -4.02 -11.50 -8.10
N GLY A 22 -4.85 -12.17 -8.90
CA GLY A 22 -5.26 -13.55 -8.62
C GLY A 22 -6.21 -13.69 -7.43
N GLU A 23 -6.23 -14.88 -6.85
CA GLU A 23 -7.23 -15.29 -5.84
C GLU A 23 -7.13 -14.51 -4.52
N LYS A 24 -5.94 -14.03 -4.16
CA LYS A 24 -5.71 -13.23 -2.95
C LYS A 24 -5.74 -11.71 -3.20
N SER A 25 -6.20 -11.28 -4.37
CA SER A 25 -6.47 -9.85 -4.58
C SER A 25 -7.53 -9.36 -3.60
N ILE A 26 -7.39 -8.11 -3.16
CA ILE A 26 -8.31 -7.51 -2.20
C ILE A 26 -8.92 -6.25 -2.79
N VAL A 27 -10.15 -5.95 -2.39
CA VAL A 27 -10.82 -4.70 -2.73
C VAL A 27 -11.00 -3.88 -1.44
N ILE A 28 -10.68 -2.59 -1.52
CA ILE A 28 -10.93 -1.59 -0.48
C ILE A 28 -11.87 -0.50 -1.00
N GLY A 29 -12.61 0.17 -0.11
CA GLY A 29 -13.54 1.23 -0.48
C GLY A 29 -14.86 0.71 -1.06
N GLY A 30 -15.54 1.52 -1.86
CA GLY A 30 -16.89 1.22 -2.36
C GLY A 30 -18.03 1.64 -1.43
N GLU A 31 -17.70 2.09 -0.22
CA GLU A 31 -18.67 2.44 0.82
C GLU A 31 -19.45 3.73 0.49
N ASN A 32 -20.76 3.70 0.72
CA ASN A 32 -21.65 4.86 0.57
C ASN A 32 -22.46 5.16 1.84
N VAL A 33 -21.97 4.69 2.99
CA VAL A 33 -22.50 4.93 4.33
C VAL A 33 -21.36 5.29 5.28
N LEU A 34 -21.72 5.75 6.48
CA LEU A 34 -20.72 5.99 7.53
C LEU A 34 -20.09 4.67 8.01
N PRO A 35 -18.87 4.71 8.59
CA PRO A 35 -18.20 3.50 9.07
C PRO A 35 -19.07 2.66 10.01
N PHE A 36 -19.20 1.37 9.69
CA PHE A 36 -19.99 0.38 10.44
C PHE A 36 -21.52 0.57 10.43
N TYR A 37 -22.06 1.48 9.60
CA TYR A 37 -23.51 1.71 9.51
C TYR A 37 -24.16 0.72 8.53
N THR A 38 -23.94 -0.58 8.73
CA THR A 38 -24.50 -1.66 7.89
C THR A 38 -26.03 -1.74 7.92
N PHE A 39 -26.66 -1.06 8.87
CA PHE A 39 -28.12 -0.92 8.96
C PHE A 39 -28.69 0.09 7.94
N ASP A 40 -27.87 1.02 7.46
CA ASP A 40 -28.26 2.04 6.48
C ASP A 40 -28.10 1.54 5.04
N ALA A 41 -26.97 0.88 4.73
CA ALA A 41 -26.70 0.20 3.46
C ALA A 41 -25.64 -0.91 3.67
N GLU A 42 -25.46 -1.76 2.66
CA GLU A 42 -24.44 -2.80 2.66
C GLU A 42 -23.02 -2.21 2.66
N ILE A 43 -22.14 -2.79 3.47
CA ILE A 43 -20.70 -2.51 3.48
C ILE A 43 -20.01 -3.71 2.81
N ALA A 44 -19.72 -3.59 1.52
CA ALA A 44 -19.25 -4.71 0.71
C ALA A 44 -17.80 -5.10 1.01
N ASN A 45 -16.96 -4.13 1.39
CA ASN A 45 -15.53 -4.37 1.59
C ASN A 45 -15.13 -4.06 3.03
N SER A 46 -14.80 -5.11 3.78
CA SER A 46 -14.26 -4.95 5.14
C SER A 46 -12.92 -4.19 5.12
N PRO A 47 -12.57 -3.45 6.19
CA PRO A 47 -11.22 -2.96 6.41
C PRO A 47 -10.18 -4.07 6.25
N LYS A 48 -9.00 -3.72 5.73
CA LYS A 48 -7.89 -4.65 5.46
C LYS A 48 -6.70 -4.28 6.34
N ILE A 49 -5.95 -5.29 6.77
CA ILE A 49 -4.76 -5.12 7.60
C ILE A 49 -3.56 -5.59 6.80
N ALA A 50 -2.55 -4.72 6.66
CA ALA A 50 -1.26 -5.09 6.12
C ALA A 50 -0.27 -5.30 7.26
N ILE A 51 0.59 -6.32 7.16
CA ILE A 51 1.70 -6.49 8.07
C ILE A 51 2.95 -5.81 7.50
N GLU A 52 3.62 -5.01 8.32
CA GLU A 52 4.87 -4.35 7.94
C GLU A 52 6.05 -5.30 8.11
N ILE A 53 6.91 -5.37 7.09
CA ILE A 53 8.17 -6.10 7.08
C ILE A 53 9.25 -5.16 6.57
N SER A 54 10.22 -4.84 7.40
CA SER A 54 11.38 -4.05 7.01
C SER A 54 12.34 -4.86 6.13
N ASP A 55 13.00 -4.19 5.20
CA ASP A 55 14.11 -4.72 4.41
C ASP A 55 15.33 -5.16 5.24
N LYS A 56 15.43 -4.70 6.49
CA LYS A 56 16.40 -5.19 7.50
C LYS A 56 16.02 -6.53 8.13
N GLY A 57 14.85 -7.09 7.78
CA GLY A 57 14.40 -8.41 8.21
C GLY A 57 14.21 -8.52 9.73
N MET A 58 14.63 -9.65 10.31
CA MET A 58 14.37 -9.98 11.73
C MET A 58 15.00 -8.97 12.69
N ALA A 59 16.09 -8.32 12.29
CA ALA A 59 16.83 -7.37 13.13
C ALA A 59 16.00 -6.10 13.42
N ALA A 60 15.11 -5.70 12.51
CA ALA A 60 14.24 -4.53 12.69
C ALA A 60 13.00 -4.82 13.55
N LEU A 61 12.58 -6.08 13.67
CA LEU A 61 11.43 -6.44 14.49
C LEU A 61 11.76 -6.20 15.96
N GLN A 62 11.10 -5.24 16.60
CA GLN A 62 11.30 -4.97 18.04
C GLN A 62 10.23 -5.62 18.92
N THR A 63 9.05 -5.88 18.37
CA THR A 63 7.90 -6.39 19.14
C THR A 63 7.98 -7.91 19.32
N PRO A 64 7.82 -8.42 20.57
CA PRO A 64 7.88 -9.87 20.83
C PRO A 64 6.88 -10.69 19.99
N GLY A 65 5.68 -10.18 19.78
CA GLY A 65 4.66 -10.84 18.97
C GLY A 65 5.08 -11.01 17.50
N MET A 66 5.72 -10.01 16.89
CA MET A 66 6.22 -10.14 15.52
C MET A 66 7.46 -11.01 15.43
N LYS A 67 8.36 -10.96 16.42
CA LYS A 67 9.51 -11.88 16.50
C LYS A 67 9.06 -13.33 16.53
N ALA A 68 8.04 -13.64 17.34
CA ALA A 68 7.47 -14.98 17.39
C ALA A 68 6.77 -15.35 16.08
N ALA A 69 5.99 -14.42 15.49
CA ALA A 69 5.31 -14.66 14.21
C ALA A 69 6.29 -15.00 13.08
N PHE A 70 7.46 -14.36 13.04
CA PHE A 70 8.48 -14.57 12.01
C PHE A 70 9.67 -15.44 12.44
N GLU A 71 9.55 -16.13 13.58
CA GLU A 71 10.60 -17.03 14.06
C GLU A 71 10.96 -18.09 13.00
N GLY A 72 12.27 -18.26 12.75
CA GLY A 72 12.79 -19.17 11.73
C GLY A 72 12.88 -18.61 10.31
N CYS A 73 12.36 -17.41 10.03
CA CYS A 73 12.55 -16.76 8.73
C CYS A 73 13.97 -16.19 8.61
N ALA A 74 14.67 -16.53 7.52
CA ALA A 74 16.02 -16.01 7.25
C ALA A 74 15.99 -14.76 6.36
N THR A 75 15.02 -14.66 5.46
CA THR A 75 14.90 -13.59 4.47
C THR A 75 13.56 -12.86 4.56
N VAL A 76 13.50 -11.66 4.00
CA VAL A 76 12.25 -10.90 3.82
C VAL A 76 11.23 -11.69 2.99
N ALA A 77 11.70 -12.49 2.02
CA ALA A 77 10.84 -13.36 1.22
C ALA A 77 10.20 -14.47 2.07
N ASP A 78 10.95 -15.08 2.99
CA ASP A 78 10.40 -16.07 3.93
C ASP A 78 9.33 -15.44 4.82
N MET A 79 9.56 -14.19 5.28
CA MET A 79 8.58 -13.46 6.08
C MET A 79 7.33 -13.12 5.26
N ALA A 80 7.49 -12.64 4.03
CA ALA A 80 6.36 -12.35 3.14
C ALA A 80 5.52 -13.61 2.86
N LYS A 81 6.16 -14.78 2.74
CA LYS A 81 5.45 -16.05 2.64
C LYS A 81 4.73 -16.40 3.93
N LYS A 82 5.41 -16.33 5.07
CA LYS A 82 4.84 -16.66 6.39
C LYS A 82 3.70 -15.73 6.78
N ALA A 83 3.68 -14.49 6.27
CA ALA A 83 2.58 -13.55 6.45
C ALA A 83 1.23 -14.07 5.92
N GLU A 84 1.23 -15.02 4.96
CA GLU A 84 0.00 -15.66 4.49
C GLU A 84 -0.70 -16.51 5.54
N GLU A 85 0.04 -16.99 6.54
CA GLU A 85 -0.45 -17.86 7.61
C GLU A 85 -0.96 -17.07 8.81
N ILE A 86 -0.69 -15.76 8.86
CA ILE A 86 -1.08 -14.90 9.98
C ILE A 86 -2.54 -14.49 9.81
N GLN A 87 -3.39 -14.93 10.73
CA GLN A 87 -4.82 -14.64 10.70
C GLN A 87 -5.10 -13.13 10.67
N GLY A 88 -5.90 -12.71 9.70
CA GLY A 88 -6.35 -11.30 9.54
C GLY A 88 -5.44 -10.46 8.65
N VAL A 89 -4.24 -10.93 8.30
CA VAL A 89 -3.36 -10.24 7.35
C VAL A 89 -3.92 -10.37 5.93
N SER A 90 -4.08 -9.24 5.26
CA SER A 90 -4.65 -9.13 3.91
C SER A 90 -3.64 -8.65 2.88
N ALA A 91 -2.49 -8.12 3.31
CA ALA A 91 -1.43 -7.59 2.44
C ALA A 91 -0.09 -7.55 3.21
N VAL A 92 1.01 -7.42 2.47
CA VAL A 92 2.36 -7.23 3.02
C VAL A 92 2.83 -5.82 2.66
N CYS A 93 3.28 -5.06 3.66
CA CYS A 93 3.91 -3.77 3.49
C CYS A 93 5.43 -3.91 3.65
N LEU A 94 6.17 -3.77 2.57
CA LEU A 94 7.63 -3.77 2.57
C LEU A 94 8.13 -2.36 2.87
N TYR A 95 8.81 -2.19 3.99
CA TYR A 95 9.39 -0.91 4.40
C TYR A 95 10.90 -0.89 4.12
N PHE A 96 11.32 -0.07 3.17
CA PHE A 96 12.71 0.07 2.75
C PHE A 96 13.46 1.10 3.60
N GLU A 97 13.67 0.79 4.87
CA GLU A 97 14.37 1.68 5.81
C GLU A 97 15.86 1.81 5.44
N SER A 98 16.49 0.71 5.00
CA SER A 98 17.92 0.71 4.66
C SER A 98 18.24 1.55 3.41
N ALA A 99 17.23 1.94 2.63
CA ALA A 99 17.40 2.81 1.48
C ALA A 99 17.74 4.26 1.86
N ASP A 100 17.55 4.71 3.12
CA ASP A 100 17.80 6.09 3.52
C ASP A 100 19.25 6.51 3.21
N PRO A 101 19.48 7.56 2.39
CA PRO A 101 20.81 8.08 2.10
C PRO A 101 21.58 8.57 3.33
N ASN A 102 20.89 8.90 4.42
CA ASN A 102 21.49 9.30 5.70
C ASN A 102 21.75 8.11 6.64
N GLY A 103 21.29 6.92 6.28
CA GLY A 103 21.48 5.67 7.02
C GLY A 103 22.40 4.71 6.26
N ASP A 104 21.89 3.51 6.02
CA ASP A 104 22.65 2.45 5.34
C ASP A 104 22.86 2.73 3.84
N ASN A 105 22.04 3.62 3.26
CA ASN A 105 22.07 4.03 1.86
C ASN A 105 22.16 2.84 0.89
N MET A 106 21.35 1.82 1.12
CA MET A 106 21.32 0.61 0.30
C MET A 106 21.05 1.00 -1.18
N PRO A 107 21.80 0.41 -2.13
CA PRO A 107 21.55 0.63 -3.55
C PRO A 107 20.11 0.27 -3.93
N THR A 108 19.52 1.08 -4.81
CA THR A 108 18.12 0.90 -5.20
C THR A 108 17.88 -0.46 -5.86
N GLU A 109 18.89 -0.98 -6.57
CA GLU A 109 18.88 -2.30 -7.21
C GLU A 109 18.74 -3.44 -6.19
N GLU A 110 19.37 -3.31 -5.01
CA GLU A 110 19.26 -4.31 -3.94
C GLU A 110 17.88 -4.27 -3.30
N CYS A 111 17.34 -3.07 -3.03
CA CYS A 111 15.96 -2.91 -2.56
C CYS A 111 14.95 -3.53 -3.54
N VAL A 112 15.14 -3.31 -4.84
CA VAL A 112 14.29 -3.90 -5.90
C VAL A 112 14.40 -5.43 -5.91
N ALA A 113 15.59 -5.99 -5.70
CA ALA A 113 15.78 -7.43 -5.62
C ALA A 113 15.02 -8.03 -4.43
N ILE A 114 15.04 -7.37 -3.27
CA ILE A 114 14.26 -7.75 -2.09
C ILE A 114 12.75 -7.69 -2.39
N ALA A 115 12.30 -6.60 -3.03
CA ALA A 115 10.88 -6.45 -3.42
C ALA A 115 10.41 -7.57 -4.35
N LYS A 116 11.22 -7.93 -5.37
CA LYS A 116 10.95 -9.05 -6.28
C LYS A 116 10.87 -10.38 -5.54
N ALA A 117 11.88 -10.68 -4.73
CA ALA A 117 11.92 -11.94 -3.98
C ALA A 117 10.69 -12.09 -3.06
N ALA A 118 10.28 -11.02 -2.38
CA ALA A 118 9.07 -11.02 -1.55
C ALA A 118 7.79 -11.18 -2.38
N ALA A 119 7.66 -10.44 -3.49
CA ALA A 119 6.50 -10.49 -4.37
C ALA A 119 6.35 -11.82 -5.14
N ASP A 120 7.42 -12.59 -5.29
CA ASP A 120 7.39 -13.93 -5.88
C ASP A 120 7.14 -15.03 -4.84
N ALA A 121 7.53 -14.79 -3.58
CA ALA A 121 7.29 -15.71 -2.48
C ALA A 121 5.83 -15.68 -1.99
N THR A 122 5.17 -14.51 -2.00
CA THR A 122 3.80 -14.35 -1.50
C THR A 122 2.79 -14.11 -2.63
N SER A 123 1.57 -14.58 -2.38
CA SER A 123 0.37 -14.31 -3.19
C SER A 123 -0.44 -13.12 -2.65
N LEU A 124 -0.09 -12.60 -1.46
CA LEU A 124 -0.73 -11.42 -0.91
C LEU A 124 -0.36 -10.15 -1.73
N PRO A 125 -1.27 -9.16 -1.79
CA PRO A 125 -0.96 -7.83 -2.31
C PRO A 125 0.26 -7.21 -1.62
N ILE A 126 1.12 -6.56 -2.40
CA ILE A 126 2.32 -5.89 -1.91
C ILE A 126 2.08 -4.38 -1.86
N ILE A 127 2.46 -3.80 -0.74
CA ILE A 127 2.58 -2.36 -0.51
C ILE A 127 4.08 -2.07 -0.33
N VAL A 128 4.59 -1.03 -0.97
CA VAL A 128 6.00 -0.62 -0.94
C VAL A 128 6.07 0.74 -0.28
N MET A 129 6.72 0.81 0.87
CA MET A 129 7.00 2.03 1.61
C MET A 129 8.48 2.38 1.50
N GLY A 130 8.77 3.60 1.08
CA GLY A 130 10.13 4.11 0.96
C GLY A 130 10.74 4.55 2.29
N CYS A 131 11.92 5.14 2.23
CA CYS A 131 12.69 5.65 3.37
C CYS A 131 12.30 7.07 3.81
N LYS A 132 11.32 7.70 3.15
CA LYS A 132 10.84 9.08 3.33
C LYS A 132 11.76 10.16 2.76
N ASN A 133 12.87 9.80 2.14
CA ASN A 133 13.68 10.73 1.36
C ASN A 133 13.07 10.90 -0.04
N VAL A 134 12.71 12.13 -0.41
CA VAL A 134 11.93 12.45 -1.62
C VAL A 134 12.58 11.93 -2.91
N GLU A 135 13.89 12.14 -3.06
CA GLU A 135 14.64 11.79 -4.27
C GLU A 135 14.89 10.28 -4.35
N LYS A 136 15.33 9.68 -3.25
CA LYS A 136 15.59 8.25 -3.15
C LYS A 136 14.30 7.43 -3.34
N ASP A 137 13.20 7.86 -2.73
CA ASP A 137 11.90 7.21 -2.86
C ASP A 137 11.37 7.31 -4.29
N ALA A 138 11.54 8.45 -4.97
CA ALA A 138 11.14 8.59 -6.37
C ALA A 138 11.90 7.63 -7.29
N GLU A 139 13.21 7.45 -7.07
CA GLU A 139 14.02 6.48 -7.80
C GLU A 139 13.59 5.03 -7.50
N LEU A 140 13.44 4.71 -6.20
CA LEU A 140 13.03 3.39 -5.73
C LEU A 140 11.66 2.99 -6.26
N PHE A 141 10.66 3.85 -6.13
CA PHE A 141 9.30 3.55 -6.58
C PHE A 141 9.24 3.38 -8.09
N SER A 142 10.01 4.14 -8.86
CA SER A 142 10.09 3.96 -10.31
C SER A 142 10.61 2.55 -10.65
N LYS A 143 11.78 2.17 -10.11
CA LYS A 143 12.41 0.88 -10.39
C LYS A 143 11.63 -0.31 -9.83
N VAL A 144 11.02 -0.18 -8.65
CA VAL A 144 10.19 -1.24 -8.06
C VAL A 144 8.87 -1.41 -8.83
N SER A 145 8.26 -0.32 -9.30
CA SER A 145 7.04 -0.38 -10.10
C SER A 145 7.26 -1.08 -11.44
N GLU A 146 8.40 -0.82 -12.08
CA GLU A 146 8.86 -1.52 -13.28
C GLU A 146 9.06 -3.01 -13.00
N ALA A 147 9.85 -3.29 -11.96
CA ALA A 147 10.21 -4.64 -11.54
C ALA A 147 9.01 -5.53 -11.21
N LEU A 148 7.95 -4.94 -10.65
CA LEU A 148 6.74 -5.62 -10.21
C LEU A 148 5.54 -5.33 -11.13
N GLN A 149 5.80 -4.95 -12.39
CA GLN A 149 4.73 -4.68 -13.36
C GLN A 149 3.80 -5.89 -13.48
N GLY A 150 2.49 -5.61 -13.48
CA GLY A 150 1.45 -6.64 -13.52
C GLY A 150 1.11 -7.30 -12.18
N LYS A 151 1.81 -6.96 -11.08
CA LYS A 151 1.46 -7.43 -9.72
C LYS A 151 0.43 -6.52 -9.01
N ASN A 152 0.13 -5.34 -9.58
CA ASN A 152 -0.84 -4.38 -9.04
C ASN A 152 -0.53 -4.00 -7.57
N ILE A 153 0.72 -3.57 -7.34
CA ILE A 153 1.23 -3.14 -6.04
C ILE A 153 0.76 -1.73 -5.68
N VAL A 154 0.91 -1.33 -4.43
CA VAL A 154 0.77 0.07 -3.99
C VAL A 154 2.13 0.65 -3.63
N VAL A 155 2.45 1.85 -4.10
CA VAL A 155 3.60 2.62 -3.61
C VAL A 155 3.13 3.70 -2.62
N LEU A 156 3.78 3.77 -1.45
CA LEU A 156 3.53 4.74 -0.40
C LEU A 156 4.80 5.60 -0.19
N ALA A 157 4.86 6.84 -0.66
CA ALA A 157 3.75 7.61 -1.24
C ALA A 157 4.20 8.70 -2.22
N ALA A 158 3.27 9.14 -3.07
CA ALA A 158 3.35 10.43 -3.74
C ALA A 158 3.01 11.54 -2.73
N ARG A 159 3.85 12.57 -2.69
CA ARG A 159 3.69 13.80 -1.91
C ARG A 159 3.74 15.02 -2.82
N GLU A 160 3.42 16.19 -2.32
CA GLU A 160 3.42 17.44 -3.10
C GLU A 160 4.76 17.69 -3.82
N GLU A 161 5.87 17.26 -3.23
CA GLU A 161 7.22 17.46 -3.75
C GLU A 161 7.60 16.49 -4.88
N ASN A 162 7.01 15.28 -4.92
CA ASN A 162 7.41 14.23 -5.87
C ASN A 162 6.26 13.57 -6.64
N TYR A 163 5.01 14.05 -6.51
CA TYR A 163 3.84 13.42 -7.15
C TYR A 163 3.97 13.29 -8.67
N LYS A 164 4.68 14.21 -9.34
CA LYS A 164 4.91 14.13 -10.79
C LYS A 164 5.72 12.89 -11.15
N THR A 165 6.82 12.67 -10.44
CA THR A 165 7.73 11.55 -10.70
C THR A 165 7.09 10.23 -10.29
N VAL A 166 6.51 10.17 -9.08
CA VAL A 166 5.87 8.95 -8.57
C VAL A 166 4.60 8.61 -9.35
N GLY A 167 3.74 9.60 -9.62
CA GLY A 167 2.52 9.43 -10.40
C GLY A 167 2.79 9.01 -11.86
N ALA A 168 3.78 9.62 -12.52
CA ALA A 168 4.14 9.24 -13.89
C ALA A 168 4.78 7.85 -13.96
N SER A 169 5.70 7.52 -13.05
CA SER A 169 6.38 6.21 -13.07
C SER A 169 5.46 5.09 -12.57
N ALA A 170 5.03 5.12 -11.32
CA ALA A 170 4.23 4.04 -10.73
C ALA A 170 2.81 4.00 -11.31
N GLY A 171 2.11 5.14 -11.31
CA GLY A 171 0.70 5.21 -11.69
C GLY A 171 0.47 5.05 -13.20
N MET A 172 1.20 5.81 -14.02
CA MET A 172 0.94 5.85 -15.47
C MET A 172 1.77 4.83 -16.26
N ALA A 173 3.08 4.76 -16.05
CA ALA A 173 3.95 3.90 -16.86
C ALA A 173 3.75 2.41 -16.53
N TYR A 174 3.57 2.09 -15.25
CA TYR A 174 3.51 0.69 -14.79
C TYR A 174 2.14 0.26 -14.26
N ASN A 175 1.14 1.16 -14.30
CA ASN A 175 -0.24 0.89 -13.87
C ASN A 175 -0.33 0.29 -12.46
N GLN A 176 0.55 0.75 -11.57
CA GLN A 176 0.53 0.42 -10.15
C GLN A 176 -0.38 1.40 -9.40
N LYS A 177 -0.64 1.09 -8.14
CA LYS A 177 -1.41 1.94 -7.24
C LYS A 177 -0.54 2.94 -6.52
N VAL A 178 -1.04 4.16 -6.30
CA VAL A 178 -0.27 5.28 -5.73
C VAL A 178 -0.98 5.82 -4.51
N GLY A 179 -0.37 5.68 -3.33
CA GLY A 179 -0.84 6.39 -2.15
C GLY A 179 -0.49 7.87 -2.24
N ALA A 180 -1.49 8.74 -2.06
CA ALA A 180 -1.31 10.18 -1.97
C ALA A 180 -1.23 10.60 -0.49
N GLU A 181 -0.05 11.01 -0.03
CA GLU A 181 0.19 11.42 1.36
C GLU A 181 0.10 12.94 1.49
N SER A 182 -0.60 13.41 2.53
CA SER A 182 -0.75 14.84 2.86
C SER A 182 -0.48 15.07 4.33
N ALA A 183 -0.08 16.30 4.70
CA ALA A 183 0.29 16.69 6.05
C ALA A 183 -0.93 16.90 6.97
N VAL A 184 -1.84 15.92 7.03
CA VAL A 184 -3.06 15.93 7.87
C VAL A 184 -3.99 17.11 7.53
N ASP A 185 -4.00 17.53 6.26
CA ASP A 185 -4.82 18.64 5.77
C ASP A 185 -5.71 18.19 4.60
N ILE A 186 -7.03 18.38 4.75
CA ILE A 186 -8.02 17.94 3.76
C ILE A 186 -7.93 18.71 2.44
N ASN A 187 -7.52 19.98 2.46
CA ASN A 187 -7.34 20.78 1.26
C ASN A 187 -6.11 20.32 0.49
N LEU A 188 -5.00 20.05 1.20
CA LEU A 188 -3.80 19.47 0.59
C LEU A 188 -4.08 18.08 0.00
N ALA A 189 -4.82 17.23 0.70
CA ALA A 189 -5.24 15.93 0.19
C ALA A 189 -6.07 16.05 -1.11
N LYS A 190 -7.05 16.97 -1.13
CA LYS A 190 -7.86 17.25 -2.33
C LYS A 190 -7.01 17.78 -3.47
N GLN A 191 -6.13 18.74 -3.19
CA GLN A 191 -5.26 19.34 -4.20
C GLN A 191 -4.31 18.30 -4.81
N LEU A 192 -3.69 17.45 -3.98
CA LEU A 192 -2.81 16.39 -4.45
C LEU A 192 -3.54 15.40 -5.36
N ASN A 193 -4.76 14.98 -4.99
CA ASN A 193 -5.59 14.12 -5.84
C ASN A 193 -5.96 14.78 -7.17
N VAL A 194 -6.25 16.09 -7.17
CA VAL A 194 -6.50 16.85 -8.41
C VAL A 194 -5.25 16.88 -9.29
N LEU A 195 -4.08 17.13 -8.70
CA LEU A 195 -2.81 17.17 -9.42
C LEU A 195 -2.45 15.80 -10.04
N LEU A 196 -2.63 14.70 -9.29
CA LEU A 196 -2.44 13.33 -9.81
C LEU A 196 -3.43 13.01 -10.94
N SER A 197 -4.69 13.41 -10.79
CA SER A 197 -5.72 13.22 -11.83
C SER A 197 -5.38 14.02 -13.10
N GLN A 198 -4.93 15.26 -12.96
CA GLN A 198 -4.50 16.10 -14.08
C GLN A 198 -3.25 15.57 -14.78
N LEU A 199 -2.37 14.89 -14.05
CA LEU A 199 -1.21 14.20 -14.61
C LEU A 199 -1.65 13.00 -15.47
N GLY A 200 -2.82 12.43 -15.21
CA GLY A 200 -3.37 11.26 -15.91
C GLY A 200 -3.41 9.98 -15.06
N VAL A 201 -3.14 10.06 -13.76
CA VAL A 201 -3.30 8.92 -12.84
C VAL A 201 -4.81 8.69 -12.62
N PRO A 202 -5.33 7.47 -12.88
CA PRO A 202 -6.74 7.16 -12.64
C PRO A 202 -7.14 7.35 -11.18
N ALA A 203 -8.37 7.77 -10.91
CA ALA A 203 -8.86 7.98 -9.54
C ALA A 203 -9.02 6.68 -8.73
N GLN A 204 -9.00 5.52 -9.40
CA GLN A 204 -8.96 4.19 -8.78
C GLN A 204 -7.54 3.59 -8.77
N SER A 205 -6.52 4.38 -9.10
CA SER A 205 -5.10 4.01 -8.97
C SER A 205 -4.52 4.54 -7.68
#